data_AF-A0A0D3HNB5-F1
#
_entry.id   AF-A0A0D3HNB5-F1
#
_cell.length_a   1.000
_cell.length_b   1.000
_cell.length_c   1.000
_cell.angle_alpha   90.00
_cell.angle_beta   90.00
_cell.angle_gamma   90.00
#
_symmetry.space_group_name_H-M   'P 1'
#
loop_
_entity.id
_entity.type
_entity.pdbx_description
1 polymer ?
#
loop_
_entity_poly.entity_id
_entity_poly.type
_entity_poly.pdbx_seq_one_letter_code
_entity_poly.pdbx_strand_id
1 'polypeptide(L)'
;MALLGASSKRVEKAKCSSKKQLKLSQPNADELGYADSVSLEDIGGVRNEEGRNSVAIAVLRGSTDSILDDLGRAVDDGVNTYKSMCRDSRIIPGAAATEIELAKRLKEFSLKETG
;
A
#
# COMPACT_ATOMS: atom_id res chain seq x y z
N MET A 1 19.16 2.37 -18.82
CA MET A 1 17.88 3.11 -18.99
C MET A 1 16.92 2.58 -17.94
N ALA A 2 16.24 3.48 -17.22
CA ALA A 2 15.86 3.34 -15.82
C ALA A 2 14.83 2.25 -15.50
N LEU A 3 15.15 1.40 -14.50
CA LEU A 3 14.19 0.61 -13.72
C LEU A 3 14.64 0.62 -12.25
N LEU A 4 14.93 1.82 -11.73
CA LEU A 4 15.22 2.06 -10.32
C LEU A 4 14.13 2.96 -9.72
N GLY A 5 12.87 2.56 -9.93
CA GLY A 5 11.68 3.33 -9.50
C GLY A 5 10.83 2.64 -8.44
N ALA A 6 11.02 1.33 -8.18
CA ALA A 6 10.44 0.71 -6.99
C ALA A 6 11.27 1.17 -5.79
N SER A 7 10.68 2.01 -4.95
CA SER A 7 11.31 2.62 -3.77
C SER A 7 12.28 1.65 -3.07
N SER A 8 13.58 1.86 -3.31
CA SER A 8 14.69 0.97 -2.92
C SER A 8 14.62 0.51 -1.45
N LYS A 9 13.99 1.31 -0.59
CA LYS A 9 13.74 1.05 0.83
C LYS A 9 12.78 -0.13 1.13
N ARG A 10 11.78 -0.38 0.27
CA ARG A 10 10.80 -1.46 0.50
C ARG A 10 11.32 -2.81 0.03
N VAL A 11 12.05 -2.85 -1.09
CA VAL A 11 12.66 -4.09 -1.62
C VAL A 11 13.77 -4.58 -0.68
N GLU A 12 14.60 -3.67 -0.17
CA GLU A 12 15.64 -4.01 0.81
C GLU A 12 15.03 -4.64 2.07
N LYS A 13 14.03 -3.99 2.70
CA LYS A 13 13.34 -4.56 3.88
C LYS A 13 12.63 -5.89 3.63
N ALA A 14 12.16 -6.13 2.41
CA ALA A 14 11.40 -7.33 2.08
C ALA A 14 12.28 -8.56 1.85
N LYS A 15 13.52 -8.38 1.36
CA LYS A 15 14.44 -9.49 1.05
C LYS A 15 15.65 -9.58 1.98
N CYS A 16 15.96 -8.53 2.76
CA CYS A 16 17.20 -8.42 3.53
C CYS A 16 16.98 -7.60 4.82
N SER A 17 17.13 -8.19 6.01
CA SER A 17 16.88 -7.55 7.32
C SER A 17 17.92 -6.48 7.74
N SER A 18 18.56 -5.79 6.79
CA SER A 18 19.61 -4.81 7.04
C SER A 18 19.11 -3.58 7.80
N LYS A 19 19.98 -2.97 8.61
CA LYS A 19 19.68 -1.71 9.32
C LYS A 19 20.16 -0.51 8.51
N LYS A 20 19.35 0.55 8.47
CA LYS A 20 19.70 1.79 7.76
C LYS A 20 20.84 2.51 8.49
N GLN A 21 21.96 2.73 7.81
CA GLN A 21 23.04 3.59 8.29
C GLN A 21 22.79 5.07 7.92
N LEU A 22 23.11 5.97 8.85
CA LEU A 22 22.95 7.42 8.67
C LEU A 22 24.22 8.11 8.17
N LYS A 23 25.39 7.50 8.41
CA LYS A 23 26.70 7.95 7.96
C LYS A 23 27.30 6.87 7.06
N LEU A 24 27.98 7.29 5.99
CA LEU A 24 28.77 6.41 5.14
C LEU A 24 30.03 5.99 5.92
N SER A 25 29.87 4.96 6.75
CA SER A 25 30.95 4.28 7.45
C SER A 25 30.92 2.80 7.11
N GLN A 26 31.97 2.07 7.47
CA GLN A 26 31.97 0.62 7.28
C GLN A 26 30.81 0.00 8.08
N PRO A 27 29.92 -0.77 7.44
CA PRO A 27 28.83 -1.43 8.13
C PRO A 27 29.37 -2.56 9.01
N ASN A 28 28.81 -2.67 10.20
CA ASN A 28 29.10 -3.76 11.12
C ASN A 28 28.26 -5.00 10.75
N ALA A 29 28.68 -6.19 11.21
CA ALA A 29 28.00 -7.45 10.88
C ALA A 29 26.51 -7.44 11.28
N ASP A 30 26.16 -6.76 12.38
CA ASP A 30 24.78 -6.61 12.88
C ASP A 30 23.89 -5.68 12.05
N GLU A 31 24.46 -4.98 11.07
CA GLU A 31 23.76 -4.06 10.17
C GLU A 31 23.54 -4.67 8.79
N LEU A 32 24.22 -5.78 8.47
CA LEU A 32 24.03 -6.56 7.25
C LEU A 32 22.82 -7.48 7.42
N GLY A 33 21.90 -7.43 6.46
CA GLY A 33 20.80 -8.38 6.36
C GLY A 33 21.19 -9.64 5.58
N TYR A 34 20.40 -10.69 5.76
CA TYR A 34 20.56 -11.96 5.04
C TYR A 34 19.60 -12.02 3.85
N ALA A 35 20.10 -12.50 2.70
CA ALA A 35 19.30 -12.81 1.51
C ALA A 35 19.66 -14.21 1.01
N ASP A 36 18.65 -15.04 0.80
CA ASP A 36 18.80 -16.45 0.41
C ASP A 36 19.19 -16.61 -1.08
N SER A 37 18.58 -15.79 -1.94
CA SER A 37 18.94 -15.71 -3.36
C SER A 37 18.70 -14.31 -3.92
N VAL A 38 19.57 -13.89 -4.85
CA VAL A 38 19.45 -12.62 -5.57
C VAL A 38 19.59 -12.91 -7.06
N SER A 39 18.54 -12.65 -7.82
CA SER A 39 18.52 -12.74 -9.28
C SER A 39 18.13 -11.38 -9.88
N LEU A 40 18.67 -11.10 -11.07
CA LEU A 40 18.28 -9.97 -11.91
C LEU A 40 17.62 -10.53 -13.15
N GLU A 41 16.42 -10.03 -13.44
CA GLU A 41 15.62 -10.51 -14.56
C GLU A 41 14.86 -9.36 -15.20
N ASP A 42 14.76 -9.41 -16.52
CA ASP A 42 13.92 -8.50 -17.28
C ASP A 42 12.45 -8.95 -17.14
N ILE A 43 11.71 -8.24 -16.29
CA ILE A 43 10.32 -8.58 -15.99
C ILE A 43 9.43 -8.23 -17.19
N GLY A 44 9.15 -9.24 -18.03
CA GLY A 44 8.20 -9.17 -19.14
C GLY A 44 6.76 -9.56 -18.77
N GLY A 45 6.50 -10.05 -17.56
CA GLY A 45 5.20 -10.61 -17.14
C GLY A 45 5.00 -10.70 -15.61
N VAL A 46 3.92 -11.35 -15.18
CA VAL A 46 3.60 -11.54 -13.76
C VAL A 46 4.40 -12.72 -13.20
N ARG A 47 5.21 -12.47 -12.18
CA ARG A 47 5.89 -13.51 -11.39
C ARG A 47 5.27 -13.62 -10.01
N ASN A 48 4.87 -14.83 -9.65
CA ASN A 48 4.53 -15.19 -8.29
C ASN A 48 5.72 -15.95 -7.70
N GLU A 49 6.52 -15.29 -6.86
CA GLU A 49 7.54 -15.97 -6.07
C GLU A 49 6.86 -16.53 -4.81
N GLU A 50 6.67 -17.85 -4.76
CA GLU A 50 6.21 -18.51 -3.54
C GLU A 50 7.37 -18.60 -2.53
N GLY A 51 7.26 -17.85 -1.45
CA GLY A 51 8.20 -17.89 -0.34
C GLY A 51 7.49 -17.58 0.98
N ARG A 52 8.09 -17.98 2.11
CA ARG A 52 7.59 -17.74 3.48
C ARG A 52 7.74 -16.28 3.92
N ASN A 53 7.45 -15.33 3.03
CA ASN A 53 7.67 -13.91 3.24
C ASN A 53 6.37 -13.31 3.76
N SER A 54 6.41 -12.57 4.87
CA SER A 54 5.25 -11.80 5.35
C SER A 54 4.98 -10.54 4.51
N VAL A 55 5.70 -10.36 3.40
CA VAL A 55 5.65 -9.18 2.54
C VAL A 55 5.33 -9.61 1.12
N ALA A 56 4.21 -9.12 0.60
CA ALA A 56 3.85 -9.24 -0.81
C ALA A 56 4.33 -8.00 -1.58
N ILE A 57 4.82 -8.20 -2.80
CA ILE A 57 5.27 -7.13 -3.69
C ILE A 57 4.44 -7.21 -4.98
N ALA A 58 3.70 -6.14 -5.27
CA ALA A 58 2.98 -5.98 -6.53
C ALA A 58 3.78 -5.08 -7.47
N VAL A 59 3.97 -5.51 -8.72
CA VAL A 59 4.64 -4.73 -9.77
C VAL A 59 3.57 -4.08 -10.63
N LEU A 60 3.57 -2.74 -10.69
CA LEU A 60 2.65 -1.95 -11.50
C LEU A 60 3.36 -1.52 -12.79
N ARG A 61 2.67 -1.66 -13.92
CA ARG A 61 3.19 -1.29 -15.25
C ARG A 61 2.16 -0.38 -15.92
N GLY A 62 2.60 0.79 -16.39
CA GLY A 62 1.77 1.80 -17.01
C GLY A 62 2.47 2.40 -18.22
N SER A 63 1.68 2.99 -19.13
CA SER A 63 2.18 3.62 -20.37
C SER A 63 2.88 4.96 -20.10
N THR A 64 2.43 5.67 -19.07
CA THR A 64 2.96 6.98 -18.64
C THR A 64 3.10 7.01 -17.12
N ASP A 65 3.98 7.88 -16.62
CA ASP A 65 4.18 8.08 -15.17
C ASP A 65 2.90 8.55 -14.47
N SER A 66 2.07 9.35 -15.14
CA SER A 66 0.76 9.77 -14.60
C SER A 66 -0.17 8.59 -14.30
N ILE A 67 -0.22 7.60 -15.19
CA ILE A 67 -1.04 6.38 -14.98
C ILE A 67 -0.46 5.54 -13.84
N LEU A 68 0.87 5.46 -13.74
CA LEU A 68 1.54 4.72 -12.66
C LEU A 68 1.27 5.36 -11.29
N ASP A 69 1.28 6.69 -11.20
CA ASP A 69 0.97 7.42 -9.98
C ASP A 69 -0.50 7.19 -9.56
N ASP A 70 -1.43 7.29 -10.50
CA ASP A 70 -2.86 7.05 -10.23
C ASP A 70 -3.12 5.59 -9.83
N LEU A 71 -2.47 4.63 -10.49
CA LEU A 71 -2.58 3.22 -10.15
C LEU A 71 -1.96 2.90 -8.78
N GLY A 72 -0.82 3.52 -8.46
CA GLY A 72 -0.19 3.41 -7.15
C GLY A 72 -1.11 3.90 -6.04
N ARG A 73 -1.78 5.05 -6.25
CA ARG A 73 -2.78 5.60 -5.31
C ARG A 73 -3.98 4.67 -5.16
N ALA A 74 -4.52 4.14 -6.26
CA ALA A 74 -5.66 3.23 -6.21
C ALA A 74 -5.34 1.95 -5.41
N VAL A 75 -4.12 1.40 -5.55
CA VAL A 75 -3.68 0.24 -4.78
C VAL A 75 -3.51 0.59 -3.31
N ASP A 76 -2.87 1.72 -2.99
CA ASP A 76 -2.69 2.18 -1.61
C ASP A 76 -4.05 2.41 -0.91
N ASP A 77 -5.03 3.00 -1.61
CA ASP A 77 -6.40 3.20 -1.11
C ASP A 77 -7.13 1.87 -0.87
N GLY A 78 -7.00 0.91 -1.79
CA GLY A 78 -7.58 -0.43 -1.65
C GLY A 78 -7.02 -1.18 -0.44
N VAL A 79 -5.70 -1.17 -0.26
CA VAL A 79 -5.04 -1.80 0.89
C VAL A 79 -5.43 -1.10 2.19
N ASN A 80 -5.51 0.23 2.20
CA ASN A 80 -5.93 0.98 3.38
C ASN A 80 -7.40 0.73 3.75
N THR A 81 -8.27 0.59 2.75
CA THR A 81 -9.68 0.23 2.95
C THR A 81 -9.79 -1.15 3.58
N TYR A 82 -9.09 -2.15 3.02
CA TYR A 82 -9.07 -3.50 3.58
C TYR A 82 -8.51 -3.53 5.01
N LYS A 83 -7.42 -2.80 5.27
CA LYS A 83 -6.85 -2.64 6.62
C LYS A 83 -7.85 -2.07 7.62
N SER A 84 -8.69 -1.13 7.17
CA SER A 84 -9.75 -0.55 8.00
C SER A 84 -10.87 -1.57 8.28
N MET A 85 -11.25 -2.36 7.27
CA MET A 85 -12.22 -3.46 7.41
C MET A 85 -11.74 -4.55 8.39
N CYS A 86 -10.43 -4.83 8.44
CA CYS A 86 -9.87 -5.78 9.41
C CYS A 86 -9.98 -5.27 10.86
N ARG A 87 -10.12 -3.96 11.09
CA ARG A 87 -10.29 -3.37 12.43
C ARG A 87 -11.75 -3.28 12.84
N ASP A 88 -12.62 -2.88 11.91
CA ASP A 88 -14.07 -2.82 12.09
C ASP A 88 -14.75 -3.33 10.82
N SER A 89 -15.55 -4.40 10.96
CA SER A 89 -16.20 -5.08 9.84
C SER A 89 -17.58 -4.52 9.49
N ARG A 90 -18.03 -3.46 10.15
CA ARG A 90 -19.32 -2.82 9.85
C ARG A 90 -19.24 -2.06 8.53
N ILE A 91 -20.16 -2.35 7.61
CA ILE A 91 -20.28 -1.70 6.30
C ILE A 91 -21.59 -0.91 6.24
N ILE A 92 -21.55 0.23 5.58
CA ILE A 92 -22.71 1.10 5.34
C ILE A 92 -23.10 1.07 3.85
N PRO A 93 -24.38 1.24 3.51
CA PRO A 93 -24.81 1.27 2.13
C PRO A 93 -24.21 2.49 1.40
N GLY A 94 -23.61 2.27 0.23
CA GLY A 94 -22.97 3.30 -0.58
C GLY A 94 -23.95 4.08 -1.47
N ALA A 95 -23.43 4.61 -2.59
CA ALA A 95 -24.20 5.39 -3.57
C ALA A 95 -24.99 6.57 -2.96
N ALA A 96 -24.35 7.29 -2.02
CA ALA A 96 -24.93 8.39 -1.26
C ALA A 96 -26.16 8.04 -0.39
N ALA A 97 -26.50 6.75 -0.21
CA ALA A 97 -27.65 6.33 0.58
C ALA A 97 -27.52 6.75 2.05
N THR A 98 -26.31 6.64 2.61
CA THR A 98 -25.97 7.08 3.96
C THR A 98 -26.15 8.57 4.15
N GLU A 99 -25.73 9.37 3.18
CA GLU A 99 -25.80 10.83 3.20
C GLU A 99 -27.25 11.31 3.12
N ILE A 100 -28.08 10.67 2.28
CA ILE A 100 -29.51 10.98 2.16
C ILE A 100 -30.24 10.66 3.48
N GLU A 101 -29.96 9.51 4.08
CA GLU A 101 -30.57 9.12 5.35
C GLU A 101 -30.14 10.07 6.49
N LEU A 102 -28.87 10.45 6.54
CA LEU A 102 -28.37 11.42 7.52
C LEU A 102 -29.04 12.78 7.37
N ALA A 103 -29.22 13.25 6.13
CA ALA A 103 -29.88 14.52 5.84
C ALA A 103 -31.35 14.55 6.29
N LYS A 104 -32.08 13.43 6.12
CA LYS A 104 -33.47 13.30 6.62
C LYS A 104 -33.52 13.41 8.13
N ARG A 105 -32.69 12.65 8.84
CA ARG A 105 -32.63 12.65 10.31
C ARG A 105 -32.25 14.02 10.87
N LEU A 106 -31.29 14.70 10.25
CA LEU A 106 -30.90 16.06 10.64
C LEU A 106 -32.04 17.05 10.47
N LYS A 107 -32.82 16.93 9.38
CA LYS A 107 -34.00 17.77 9.15
C LYS A 107 -35.08 17.54 10.21
N GLU A 108 -35.38 16.28 10.54
CA GLU A 108 -36.33 15.93 11.59
C GLU A 108 -35.88 16.43 12.96
N PHE A 109 -34.59 16.30 13.27
CA PHE A 109 -34.02 16.82 14.51
C PHE A 109 -34.14 18.35 14.60
N SER A 110 -33.81 19.06 13.53
CA SER A 110 -33.96 20.52 13.48
C SER A 110 -35.40 20.95 13.74
N LEU A 111 -36.38 20.31 13.11
CA LEU A 111 -37.80 20.63 13.32
C LEU A 111 -38.26 20.37 14.76
N LYS A 112 -37.68 19.37 15.43
CA LYS A 112 -37.97 19.07 16.84
C LYS A 112 -37.44 20.14 17.79
N GLU A 113 -36.27 20.72 17.50
CA GLU A 113 -35.63 21.74 18.34
C GLU A 113 -36.12 23.17 18.06
N THR A 114 -36.80 23.42 16.93
CA THR A 114 -37.40 24.74 16.61
C THR A 114 -38.89 24.83 16.96
N GLY A 115 -39.42 23.85 17.69
CA GLY A 115 -40.76 23.86 18.27
C GLY A 115 -40.77 24.41 19.69
#